data_AF-A0A2Y9TVT9-F1
#
_entry.id   AF-A0A2Y9TVT9-F1
#
_cell.length_a   1.000
_cell.length_b   1.000
_cell.length_c   1.000
_cell.angle_alpha   90.00
_cell.angle_beta   90.00
_cell.angle_gamma   90.00
#
_symmetry.space_group_name_H-M   'P 1'
#
loop_
_entity.id
_entity.type
_entity.pdbx_description
1 polymer ?
#
loop_
_entity_poly.entity_id
_entity_poly.type
_entity_poly.pdbx_seq_one_letter_code
_entity_poly.pdbx_strand_id
1 'polypeptide(L)' 'MSLEQAPEEIKLAVDLIYLLESHQIDAKTVLAALKIVEQDFLHKAEQEQKQG' A
#
# COMPACT_ATOMS: atom_id res chain seq x y z
N MET A 1 -19.31 13.47 -1.29
CA MET A 1 -17.98 13.46 -1.96
C MET A 1 -17.63 12.02 -2.18
N SER A 2 -17.65 11.58 -3.44
CA SER A 2 -17.43 10.18 -3.81
C SER A 2 -15.95 9.83 -3.76
N LEU A 3 -15.63 8.59 -3.36
CA LEU A 3 -14.27 8.03 -3.42
C LEU A 3 -13.64 8.17 -4.82
N GLU A 4 -14.48 8.28 -5.86
CA GLU A 4 -14.13 8.48 -7.27
C GLU A 4 -13.26 9.72 -7.53
N GLN A 5 -13.32 10.74 -6.68
CA GLN A 5 -12.54 11.98 -6.82
C GLN A 5 -11.29 12.01 -5.92
N ALA A 6 -11.06 10.97 -5.12
CA ALA A 6 -9.89 10.91 -4.24
C ALA A 6 -8.59 10.69 -5.03
N PRO A 7 -7.43 11.12 -4.49
CA PRO A 7 -6.12 10.75 -5.02
C PRO A 7 -5.97 9.24 -5.16
N GLU A 8 -5.17 8.80 -6.13
CA GLU A 8 -4.99 7.37 -6.43
C GLU A 8 -4.45 6.60 -5.22
N GLU A 9 -3.51 7.18 -4.48
CA GLU A 9 -2.95 6.61 -3.25
C GLU A 9 -4.02 6.35 -2.17
N ILE A 10 -5.02 7.23 -2.07
CA ILE A 10 -6.11 7.11 -1.10
C ILE A 10 -7.08 6.01 -1.52
N LYS A 11 -7.43 5.95 -2.81
CA LYS A 11 -8.27 4.86 -3.36
C LYS A 11 -7.63 3.50 -3.13
N LEU A 12 -6.35 3.38 -3.49
CA LEU A 12 -5.57 2.16 -3.31
C LEU A 12 -5.49 1.75 -1.83
N ALA A 13 -5.28 2.69 -0.92
CA ALA A 13 -5.26 2.41 0.51
C ALA A 13 -6.62 1.85 0.99
N VAL A 14 -7.73 2.42 0.53
CA VAL A 14 -9.08 1.94 0.89
C VAL A 14 -9.33 0.53 0.35
N ASP A 15 -8.98 0.26 -0.90
CA ASP A 15 -9.09 -1.08 -1.49
C ASP A 15 -8.24 -2.12 -0.74
N LEU A 16 -7.00 -1.75 -0.37
CA LEU A 16 -6.12 -2.61 0.42
C LEU A 16 -6.71 -2.91 1.80
N ILE A 17 -7.23 -1.90 2.50
CA ILE A 17 -7.85 -2.09 3.81
C ILE A 17 -9.03 -3.05 3.69
N TYR A 18 -9.92 -2.83 2.73
CA TYR A 18 -11.07 -3.70 2.49
C TYR A 18 -10.64 -5.16 2.23
N LEU A 19 -9.61 -5.37 1.41
CA LEU A 19 -9.08 -6.70 1.12
C LEU A 19 -8.53 -7.39 2.38
N LEU A 20 -7.77 -6.67 3.20
CA LEU A 20 -7.13 -7.20 4.40
C LEU A 20 -8.16 -7.53 5.49
N GLU A 21 -9.18 -6.68 5.65
CA GLU A 21 -10.30 -6.91 6.55
C GLU A 21 -11.16 -8.09 6.10
N SER A 22 -11.40 -8.23 4.79
CA SER A 22 -12.15 -9.37 4.23
C SER A 22 -11.46 -10.72 4.49
N HIS A 23 -10.14 -10.73 4.63
CA HIS A 23 -9.35 -11.90 5.00
C HIS A 23 -9.15 -12.05 6.52
N GLN A 24 -9.74 -11.17 7.34
CA GLN A 24 -9.65 -11.17 8.80
C GLN A 24 -8.20 -11.19 9.31
N ILE A 25 -7.29 -10.49 8.62
CA ILE A 25 -5.88 -10.43 9.01
C ILE A 25 -5.72 -9.48 10.19
N ASP A 26 -5.03 -9.92 11.24
CA ASP A 26 -4.76 -9.08 12.42
C ASP A 26 -3.96 -7.83 12.04
N ALA A 27 -4.35 -6.69 12.63
CA ALA A 27 -3.74 -5.39 12.37
C ALA A 27 -2.21 -5.39 12.60
N LYS A 28 -1.69 -6.15 13.56
CA LYS A 28 -0.24 -6.23 13.79
C LYS A 28 0.47 -6.93 12.63
N THR A 29 -0.13 -7.99 12.10
CA THR A 29 0.38 -8.70 10.93
C THR A 29 0.32 -7.82 9.68
N VAL A 30 -0.79 -7.10 9.49
CA VAL A 30 -0.93 -6.10 8.41
C VAL A 30 0.17 -5.06 8.48
N LEU A 31 0.36 -4.43 9.64
CA LEU A 31 1.37 -3.38 9.82
C LEU A 31 2.79 -3.90 9.58
N ALA A 32 3.09 -5.13 10.01
CA ALA A 32 4.39 -5.75 9.73
C ALA A 32 4.60 -6.00 8.22
N ALA A 33 3.56 -6.49 7.53
CA ALA A 33 3.61 -6.72 6.08
C ALA A 33 3.75 -5.40 5.29
N LEU A 34 3.00 -4.36 5.66
CA LEU A 34 3.06 -3.06 5.00
C LEU A 34 4.45 -2.43 5.10
N LYS A 35 5.17 -2.60 6.21
CA LYS A 35 6.57 -2.15 6.32
C LYS A 35 7.50 -2.86 5.33
N ILE A 36 7.30 -4.15 5.11
CA ILE A 36 8.10 -4.92 4.14
C ILE A 36 7.80 -4.43 2.72
N VAL A 37 6.52 -4.23 2.40
CA VAL A 37 6.08 -3.70 1.11
C VAL A 37 6.64 -2.31 0.86
N GLU A 38 6.54 -1.40 1.84
CA GLU A 38 7.12 -0.05 1.77
C GLU A 38 8.62 -0.10 1.43
N GLN A 39 9.39 -0.94 2.14
CA GLN A 39 10.82 -1.09 1.89
C GLN A 39 11.13 -1.61 0.48
N ASP A 40 10.34 -2.56 -0.04
CA ASP A 40 10.51 -3.09 -1.40
C ASP A 40 10.28 -2.00 -2.47
N PHE A 41 9.23 -1.19 -2.32
CA PHE A 41 8.94 -0.10 -3.24
C PHE A 41 9.93 1.05 -3.14
N LEU A 42 10.43 1.36 -1.94
CA LEU A 42 11.51 2.34 -1.77
C LEU A 42 12.77 1.88 -2.51
N HIS A 43 13.19 0.63 -2.34
CA HIS A 43 14.33 0.09 -3.06
C HIS A 43 14.11 0.12 -4.58
N LYS A 44 12.93 -0.24 -5.08
CA LYS A 44 12.59 -0.16 -6.51
C LYS A 44 12.70 1.26 -7.05
N ALA A 45 12.12 2.23 -6.35
CA ALA A 45 12.20 3.63 -6.73
C ALA A 45 13.65 4.12 -6.80
N GLU A 46 14.51 3.71 -5.85
CA GLU A 46 15.95 4.01 -5.90
C GLU A 46 16.67 3.33 -7.08
N GLN A 47 16.29 2.10 -7.43
CA GLN A 47 16.85 1.40 -8.59
C GLN A 47 16.42 2.04 -9.91
N GLU A 48 15.17 2.51 -10.01
CA GLU A 48 14.64 3.22 -11.18
C GLU A 48 15.36 4.56 -11.38
N GLN A 49 15.65 5.29 -10.29
CA GLN A 49 16.43 6.53 -10.35
C GLN A 49 17.89 6.32 -10.78
N LYS A 50 18.50 5.17 -10.47
CA LYS A 50 19.88 4.84 -10.86
C LYS A 50 20.01 4.35 -12.31
N GLN A 51 18.89 4.02 -12.95
CA GLN A 51 18.84 3.52 -14.33
C GLN A 51 18.41 4.61 -15.33
N GLY A 52 18.08 5.82 -14.85
CA GLY A 52 17.73 7.00 -15.65
C GLY A 52 18.91 7.90 -15.99
#